data_AF-A0A6J1JRX7-F1
#
_entry.id   AF-A0A6J1JRX7-F1
#
_cell.length_a   1.000
_cell.length_b   1.000
_cell.length_c   1.000
_cell.angle_alpha   90.00
_cell.angle_beta   90.00
_cell.angle_gamma   90.00
#
_symmetry.space_group_name_H-M   'P 1'
#
loop_
_entity.id
_entity.type
_entity.pdbx_description
1 polymer ?
#
loop_
_entity_poly.entity_id
_entity_poly.type
_entity_poly.pdbx_seq_one_letter_code
_entity_poly.pdbx_strand_id
1 'polypeptide(L)'
;MAPLYRFAGARASATTFSSSMFCRYALLKAFSSSSSSLKSEVDLKSSMLSGSSAPSRGDRPTDRNVKWVFLGCPGVGKGTYASRLSSLLGVPHIATGDLVREELSSSGPLASQEIMEGVTDIDLVINLKLREEALLAKCLGRRICSECGGNYNVSCIDIKDKEGRPELYMAPLLPPPNCASKLITRSDDTEEVVKERLRIYKETTQPVEEYYRRRGKLLEFELPGGIPESWPKLLQALNLEDLNHKQSAAA
;
A
#
# COMPACT_ATOMS: atom_id res chain seq x y z
N MET A 1 7.23 -9.80 54.94
CA MET A 1 7.54 -8.60 55.75
C MET A 1 8.54 -7.78 54.94
N ALA A 2 8.11 -6.64 54.43
CA ALA A 2 8.91 -5.70 53.64
C ALA A 2 9.90 -4.91 54.52
N PRO A 3 10.90 -4.26 53.92
CA PRO A 3 11.36 -2.93 54.33
C PRO A 3 10.94 -1.90 53.25
N LEU A 4 10.16 -0.83 53.51
CA LEU A 4 10.45 0.38 54.31
C LEU A 4 11.73 1.10 53.82
N TYR A 5 11.79 2.38 53.40
CA TYR A 5 11.10 3.66 53.66
C TYR A 5 11.28 4.56 52.39
N ARG A 6 10.64 5.70 52.10
CA ARG A 6 10.23 6.84 52.94
C ARG A 6 9.34 7.81 52.14
N PHE A 7 8.41 8.44 52.83
CA PHE A 7 7.51 9.52 52.39
C PHE A 7 8.23 10.85 52.10
N ALA A 8 7.74 11.61 51.12
CA ALA A 8 7.54 13.06 51.20
C ALA A 8 6.51 13.50 50.16
N GLY A 9 5.40 14.11 50.61
CA GLY A 9 4.36 14.66 49.74
C GLY A 9 4.60 16.12 49.36
N ALA A 10 3.93 16.59 48.31
CA ALA A 10 2.92 17.66 48.36
C ALA A 10 2.77 18.40 47.02
N ARG A 11 1.49 18.49 46.61
CA ARG A 11 0.80 19.59 45.91
C ARG A 11 1.01 19.82 44.41
N ALA A 12 -0.14 20.04 43.79
CA ALA A 12 -0.40 20.34 42.38
C ALA A 12 0.09 21.72 41.96
N SER A 13 0.44 21.85 40.67
CA SER A 13 0.01 22.98 39.82
C SER A 13 0.17 22.63 38.33
N ALA A 14 -0.60 23.34 37.51
CA ALA A 14 -0.82 23.14 36.08
C ALA A 14 0.38 23.54 35.19
N THR A 15 0.21 23.29 33.88
CA THR A 15 1.05 23.68 32.71
C THR A 15 2.31 22.81 32.53
N THR A 16 2.73 22.35 31.34
CA THR A 16 2.52 22.81 29.96
C THR A 16 2.79 21.64 29.00
N PHE A 17 2.05 21.59 27.90
CA PHE A 17 2.13 20.60 26.81
C PHE A 17 3.48 20.71 26.08
N SER A 18 4.30 19.65 26.11
CA SER A 18 5.60 19.61 25.44
C SER A 18 5.44 19.23 23.96
N SER A 19 5.52 20.24 23.10
CA SER A 19 5.59 20.11 21.65
C SER A 19 6.99 19.64 21.24
N SER A 20 7.12 18.42 20.72
CA SER A 20 8.38 17.91 20.15
C SER A 20 8.26 17.26 18.76
N MET A 21 7.14 17.49 18.05
CA MET A 21 6.89 16.89 16.73
C MET A 21 6.61 17.94 15.63
N PHE A 22 7.14 19.16 15.77
CA PHE A 22 7.05 20.20 14.73
C PHE A 22 8.40 20.65 14.14
N CYS A 23 9.53 20.17 14.66
CA CYS A 23 10.86 20.70 14.32
C CYS A 23 11.58 19.96 13.17
N ARG A 24 10.88 19.16 12.36
CA ARG A 24 11.46 18.55 11.14
C ARG A 24 10.85 19.02 9.82
N TYR A 25 9.73 19.76 9.85
CA TYR A 25 9.05 20.23 8.63
C TYR A 25 9.44 21.64 8.16
N ALA A 26 10.30 22.36 8.91
CA ALA A 26 10.60 23.77 8.64
C ALA A 26 11.88 24.06 7.83
N LEU A 27 12.58 23.05 7.29
CA LEU A 27 13.87 23.25 6.58
C LEU A 27 13.81 23.19 5.05
N LEU A 28 12.64 23.02 4.43
CA LEU A 28 12.49 23.01 2.96
C LEU A 28 11.79 24.26 2.38
N LYS A 29 11.46 25.27 3.20
CA LYS A 29 10.79 26.51 2.76
C LYS A 29 11.68 27.77 2.70
N ALA A 30 13.01 27.62 2.58
CA ALA A 30 13.93 28.76 2.52
C ALA A 30 14.70 28.93 1.19
N PHE A 31 14.36 28.20 0.11
CA PHE A 31 14.93 28.44 -1.22
C PHE A 31 13.83 28.41 -2.29
N SER A 32 13.15 29.55 -2.45
CA SER A 32 12.63 30.05 -3.74
C SER A 32 11.59 31.13 -3.46
N SER A 33 12.06 32.31 -3.07
CA SER A 33 11.33 33.56 -3.34
C SER A 33 12.26 34.46 -4.14
N SER A 34 11.72 34.99 -5.23
CA SER A 34 12.13 36.19 -6.00
C SER A 34 12.67 35.92 -7.40
N SER A 35 11.78 36.02 -8.39
CA SER A 35 11.91 37.08 -9.39
C SER A 35 10.57 37.30 -10.09
N SER A 36 10.08 38.53 -10.00
CA SER A 36 8.92 39.08 -10.66
C SER A 36 9.32 39.70 -12.02
N SER A 37 8.50 39.53 -13.05
CA SER A 37 8.27 40.59 -14.05
C SER A 37 7.07 40.30 -14.95
N LEU A 38 6.18 41.29 -14.97
CA LEU A 38 5.05 41.50 -15.85
C LEU A 38 5.46 41.77 -17.30
N LYS A 39 4.58 41.37 -18.24
CA LYS A 39 4.19 41.96 -19.54
C LYS A 39 3.56 40.83 -20.38
N SER A 40 2.49 40.93 -21.17
CA SER A 40 1.43 41.90 -21.46
C SER A 40 0.47 41.17 -22.43
N GLU A 41 -0.77 41.67 -22.58
CA GLU A 41 -1.84 41.19 -23.48
C GLU A 41 -1.50 41.20 -25.00
N VAL A 42 -2.52 40.84 -25.82
CA VAL A 42 -2.68 40.64 -27.30
C VAL A 42 -2.13 39.32 -27.88
N ASP A 43 -2.85 38.51 -28.69
CA ASP A 43 -3.97 38.80 -29.58
C ASP A 43 -4.86 37.58 -29.88
N LEU A 44 -6.11 37.86 -30.27
CA LEU A 44 -7.17 36.90 -30.62
C LEU A 44 -7.09 36.43 -32.09
N LYS A 45 -7.59 35.19 -32.29
CA LYS A 45 -8.21 34.60 -33.51
C LYS A 45 -7.35 34.19 -34.71
N SER A 46 -7.37 32.89 -34.97
CA SER A 46 -7.79 32.22 -36.23
C SER A 46 -7.54 30.71 -36.04
N SER A 47 -8.38 29.73 -36.36
CA SER A 47 -9.64 29.62 -37.09
C SER A 47 -10.26 28.27 -36.68
N MET A 48 -11.59 28.20 -36.70
CA MET A 48 -12.30 26.92 -36.78
C MET A 48 -12.08 26.34 -38.20
N LEU A 49 -11.77 25.06 -38.31
CA LEU A 49 -12.57 24.04 -39.01
C LEU A 49 -11.83 22.69 -39.12
N SER A 50 -12.55 21.65 -38.68
CA SER A 50 -12.54 20.25 -39.14
C SER A 50 -11.27 19.40 -39.03
N GLY A 51 -11.40 18.26 -38.33
CA GLY A 51 -10.57 17.08 -38.58
C GLY A 51 -10.50 16.16 -37.37
N SER A 52 -11.35 15.14 -37.36
CA SER A 52 -11.19 13.97 -36.50
C SER A 52 -9.76 13.41 -36.60
N SER A 53 -9.02 13.41 -35.52
CA SER A 53 -7.77 12.66 -35.43
C SER A 53 -7.60 12.07 -34.04
N ALA A 54 -7.51 10.74 -34.01
CA ALA A 54 -7.23 9.90 -32.86
C ALA A 54 -6.09 10.46 -31.98
N PRO A 55 -6.11 10.21 -30.66
CA PRO A 55 -5.03 10.66 -29.79
C PRO A 55 -3.70 10.04 -30.27
N SER A 56 -2.75 10.93 -30.53
CA SER A 56 -1.42 10.64 -31.04
C SER A 56 -0.68 9.65 -30.14
N ARG A 57 -0.19 8.57 -30.76
CA ARG A 57 0.81 7.65 -30.23
C ARG A 57 2.08 8.41 -29.90
N GLY A 58 2.23 8.88 -28.65
CA GLY A 58 3.39 9.69 -28.27
C GLY A 58 3.64 9.89 -26.79
N ASP A 59 2.88 9.26 -25.88
CA ASP A 59 3.08 9.46 -24.44
C ASP A 59 3.80 8.24 -23.84
N ARG A 60 5.09 8.39 -23.53
CA ARG A 60 5.90 7.37 -22.87
C ARG A 60 5.43 7.20 -21.41
N PRO A 61 5.12 5.98 -20.91
CA PRO A 61 4.64 5.81 -19.53
C PRO A 61 5.70 6.00 -18.44
N THR A 62 6.98 6.15 -18.81
CA THR A 62 8.12 6.17 -17.88
C THR A 62 8.40 7.52 -17.22
N ASP A 63 7.59 8.54 -17.52
CA ASP A 63 7.74 9.91 -16.98
C ASP A 63 6.54 10.33 -16.09
N ARG A 64 5.63 9.38 -15.80
CA ARG A 64 4.50 9.66 -14.91
C ARG A 64 4.92 9.43 -13.46
N ASN A 65 5.01 10.52 -12.71
CA ASN A 65 4.97 10.46 -11.25
C ASN A 65 3.63 9.89 -10.80
N VAL A 66 3.55 8.56 -10.66
CA VAL A 66 2.35 7.89 -10.16
C VAL A 66 2.36 7.81 -8.63
N LYS A 67 1.21 8.08 -8.03
CA LYS A 67 0.98 7.99 -6.58
C LYS A 67 -0.08 6.93 -6.32
N TRP A 68 0.35 5.68 -6.22
CA TRP A 68 -0.53 4.53 -6.01
C TRP A 68 -0.46 4.00 -4.58
N VAL A 69 -1.60 3.59 -4.04
CA VAL A 69 -1.71 3.03 -2.69
C VAL A 69 -2.24 1.60 -2.77
N PHE A 70 -1.60 0.67 -2.03
CA PHE A 70 -2.07 -0.71 -1.91
C PHE A 70 -2.88 -0.90 -0.63
N LEU A 71 -4.14 -1.29 -0.79
CA LEU A 71 -4.97 -1.82 0.28
C LEU A 71 -5.06 -3.36 0.18
N GLY A 72 -5.44 -3.98 1.28
CA GLY A 72 -5.69 -5.42 1.38
C GLY A 72 -5.37 -5.98 2.76
N CYS A 73 -6.00 -7.10 3.11
CA CYS A 73 -5.84 -7.78 4.39
C CYS A 73 -4.36 -8.15 4.70
N PRO A 74 -3.99 -8.36 5.97
CA PRO A 74 -2.74 -9.04 6.34
C PRO A 74 -2.57 -10.36 5.58
N GLY A 75 -1.36 -10.65 5.10
CA GLY A 75 -1.09 -11.88 4.35
C GLY A 75 -1.45 -11.88 2.86
N VAL A 76 -2.18 -10.89 2.35
CA VAL A 76 -2.57 -10.86 0.92
C VAL A 76 -1.38 -10.76 -0.04
N GLY A 77 -0.28 -10.12 0.38
CA GLY A 77 0.94 -9.95 -0.42
C GLY A 77 1.20 -8.54 -0.95
N LYS A 78 0.59 -7.51 -0.36
CA LYS A 78 0.76 -6.09 -0.75
C LYS A 78 2.22 -5.70 -1.05
N GLY A 79 3.13 -6.00 -0.13
CA GLY A 79 4.56 -5.68 -0.30
C GLY A 79 5.18 -6.34 -1.53
N THR A 80 4.78 -7.57 -1.85
CA THR A 80 5.23 -8.29 -3.05
C THR A 80 4.75 -7.60 -4.33
N TYR A 81 3.47 -7.24 -4.40
CA TYR A 81 2.92 -6.56 -5.57
C TYR A 81 3.45 -5.12 -5.71
N ALA A 82 3.50 -4.38 -4.62
CA ALA A 82 3.99 -3.01 -4.59
C ALA A 82 5.48 -2.92 -4.98
N SER A 83 6.33 -3.81 -4.46
CA SER A 83 7.75 -3.87 -4.83
C SER A 83 7.96 -4.22 -6.31
N ARG A 84 7.16 -5.15 -6.86
CA ARG A 84 7.22 -5.51 -8.29
C ARG A 84 6.75 -4.37 -9.18
N LEU A 85 5.65 -3.70 -8.84
CA LEU A 85 5.14 -2.56 -9.62
C LEU A 85 6.07 -1.36 -9.54
N SER A 86 6.64 -1.09 -8.37
CA SER A 86 7.70 -0.07 -8.20
C SER A 86 8.89 -0.34 -9.12
N SER A 87 9.37 -1.59 -9.17
CA SER A 87 10.47 -1.99 -10.06
C SER A 87 10.10 -1.90 -11.54
N LEU A 88 8.87 -2.26 -11.90
CA LEU A 88 8.37 -2.19 -13.28
C LEU A 88 8.21 -0.74 -13.77
N LEU A 89 7.70 0.14 -12.91
CA LEU A 89 7.41 1.53 -13.24
C LEU A 89 8.61 2.47 -13.00
N GLY A 90 9.66 2.00 -12.33
CA GLY A 90 10.83 2.82 -11.98
C GLY A 90 10.53 3.88 -10.92
N VAL A 91 9.47 3.71 -10.13
CA VAL A 91 9.06 4.67 -9.08
C VAL A 91 9.43 4.16 -7.69
N PRO A 92 9.74 5.04 -6.73
CA PRO A 92 10.07 4.61 -5.36
C PRO A 92 8.92 3.85 -4.68
N HIS A 93 9.23 2.74 -4.03
CA HIS A 93 8.30 2.04 -3.14
C HIS A 93 8.39 2.63 -1.73
N ILE A 94 7.28 3.20 -1.25
CA ILE A 94 7.15 3.67 0.14
C ILE A 94 6.25 2.70 0.89
N ALA A 95 6.81 1.99 1.86
CA ALA A 95 6.07 1.06 2.71
C ALA A 95 5.39 1.83 3.85
N THR A 96 4.38 2.64 3.53
CA THR A 96 3.64 3.49 4.48
C THR A 96 2.57 2.71 5.25
N GLY A 97 2.81 1.41 5.50
CA GLY A 97 1.88 0.52 6.17
C GLY A 97 1.35 1.15 7.46
N ASP A 98 0.03 1.08 7.65
CA ASP A 98 -0.73 1.61 8.79
C ASP A 98 -0.98 3.12 8.82
N LEU A 99 -0.11 3.98 8.28
CA LEU A 99 -0.31 5.45 8.34
C LEU A 99 -1.60 5.91 7.64
N VAL A 100 -1.95 5.33 6.50
CA VAL A 100 -3.22 5.67 5.81
C VAL A 100 -4.43 5.16 6.60
N ARG A 101 -4.28 4.07 7.38
CA ARG A 101 -5.40 3.47 8.12
C ARG A 101 -5.61 4.16 9.46
N GLU A 102 -4.55 4.44 10.20
CA GLU A 102 -4.62 5.14 11.48
C GLU A 102 -5.20 6.54 11.28
N GLU A 103 -4.70 7.28 10.30
CA GLU A 103 -5.15 8.64 10.01
C GLU A 103 -6.61 8.71 9.53
N LEU A 104 -7.07 7.70 8.78
CA LEU A 104 -8.45 7.61 8.29
C LEU A 104 -9.44 7.02 9.31
N SER A 105 -8.97 6.23 10.27
CA SER A 105 -9.81 5.62 11.33
C SER A 105 -9.86 6.46 12.61
N SER A 106 -8.84 7.28 12.88
CA SER A 106 -8.80 8.20 14.03
C SER A 106 -9.57 9.50 13.81
N SER A 107 -10.11 9.73 12.61
CA SER A 107 -10.71 11.00 12.21
C SER A 107 -12.25 10.94 12.10
N GLY A 108 -12.95 11.69 12.95
CA GLY A 108 -14.39 11.96 12.81
C GLY A 108 -14.73 12.74 11.52
N PRO A 109 -16.03 12.97 11.21
CA PRO A 109 -16.52 13.39 9.89
C PRO A 109 -16.02 14.74 9.34
N LEU A 110 -15.28 15.54 10.13
CA LEU A 110 -14.72 16.84 9.72
C LEU A 110 -13.19 16.83 9.54
N ALA A 111 -12.46 15.96 10.25
CA ALA A 111 -11.00 15.84 10.11
C ALA A 111 -10.58 15.08 8.83
N SER A 112 -11.51 14.33 8.25
CA SER A 112 -11.30 13.61 6.99
C SER A 112 -10.86 14.55 5.87
N GLN A 113 -11.39 15.78 5.80
CA GLN A 113 -11.12 16.70 4.67
C GLN A 113 -9.72 17.31 4.70
N GLU A 114 -9.21 17.75 5.86
CA GLU A 114 -7.95 18.49 5.95
C GLU A 114 -6.71 17.59 5.79
N ILE A 115 -6.77 16.33 6.25
CA ILE A 115 -5.69 15.36 6.06
C ILE A 115 -5.69 14.80 4.62
N MET A 116 -6.88 14.63 4.04
CA MET A 116 -7.02 14.35 2.61
C MET A 116 -6.49 15.47 1.72
N GLU A 117 -6.50 16.72 2.21
CA GLU A 117 -5.88 17.85 1.52
C GLU A 117 -4.34 17.82 1.57
N GLY A 118 -3.73 17.17 2.57
CA GLY A 118 -2.27 16.97 2.65
C GLY A 118 -1.73 15.80 1.82
N VAL A 119 -2.54 14.76 1.58
CA VAL A 119 -2.24 13.58 0.73
C VAL A 119 -3.01 13.66 -0.61
N THR A 120 -3.20 14.88 -1.11
CA THR A 120 -4.26 15.27 -2.07
C THR A 120 -4.25 14.62 -3.45
N ASP A 121 -3.21 13.86 -3.78
CA ASP A 121 -2.96 13.49 -5.17
C ASP A 121 -2.68 12.00 -5.31
N ILE A 122 -3.47 11.15 -4.66
CA ILE A 122 -3.45 9.72 -4.94
C ILE A 122 -4.17 9.51 -6.29
N ASP A 123 -3.47 8.93 -7.25
CA ASP A 123 -4.02 8.61 -8.58
C ASP A 123 -4.93 7.39 -8.51
N LEU A 124 -4.49 6.36 -7.79
CA LEU A 124 -5.14 5.05 -7.76
C LEU A 124 -4.91 4.34 -6.44
N VAL A 125 -5.96 3.68 -5.94
CA VAL A 125 -5.92 2.76 -4.81
C VAL A 125 -6.22 1.36 -5.29
N ILE A 126 -5.28 0.44 -5.13
CA ILE A 126 -5.40 -0.96 -5.53
C ILE A 126 -5.72 -1.78 -4.30
N ASN A 127 -6.95 -2.28 -4.19
CA ASN A 127 -7.39 -3.14 -3.10
C ASN A 127 -7.28 -4.60 -3.49
N LEU A 128 -6.28 -5.29 -2.96
CA LEU A 128 -6.07 -6.71 -3.17
C LEU A 128 -6.97 -7.53 -2.25
N LYS A 129 -7.80 -8.38 -2.86
CA LYS A 129 -8.70 -9.31 -2.16
C LYS A 129 -8.26 -10.74 -2.36
N LEU A 130 -8.46 -11.54 -1.33
CA LEU A 130 -8.14 -12.96 -1.28
C LEU A 130 -9.08 -13.62 -0.27
N ARG A 131 -9.43 -14.87 -0.53
CA ARG A 131 -10.26 -15.68 0.37
C ARG A 131 -9.68 -15.76 1.78
N GLU A 132 -10.58 -15.77 2.78
CA GLU A 132 -10.22 -15.73 4.19
C GLU A 132 -9.36 -16.93 4.60
N GLU A 133 -9.69 -18.13 4.11
CA GLU A 133 -8.97 -19.37 4.39
C GLU A 133 -7.54 -19.30 3.85
N ALA A 134 -7.36 -18.70 2.66
CA ALA A 134 -6.04 -18.48 2.09
C ALA A 134 -5.25 -17.41 2.88
N LEU A 135 -5.89 -16.33 3.34
CA LEU A 135 -5.26 -15.32 4.18
C LEU A 135 -4.77 -15.90 5.51
N LEU A 136 -5.61 -16.73 6.14
CA LEU A 136 -5.29 -17.44 7.37
C LEU A 136 -4.08 -18.37 7.18
N ALA A 137 -4.12 -19.23 6.15
CA ALA A 137 -3.03 -20.13 5.82
C ALA A 137 -1.72 -19.38 5.53
N LYS A 138 -1.79 -18.22 4.85
CA LYS A 138 -0.60 -17.39 4.56
C LYS A 138 0.00 -16.77 5.81
N CYS A 139 -0.83 -16.33 6.76
CA CYS A 139 -0.32 -15.72 7.98
C CYS A 139 0.34 -16.77 8.88
N LEU A 140 -0.31 -17.92 9.10
CA LEU A 140 0.24 -19.03 9.89
C LEU A 140 1.48 -19.67 9.23
N GLY A 141 1.52 -19.68 7.90
CA GLY A 141 2.65 -20.19 7.11
C GLY A 141 3.85 -19.26 7.02
N ARG A 142 3.75 -18.02 7.52
CA ARG A 142 4.82 -17.04 7.39
C ARG A 142 6.06 -17.47 8.17
N ARG A 143 7.22 -17.35 7.54
CA ARG A 143 8.53 -17.59 8.14
C ARG A 143 9.44 -16.42 7.84
N ILE A 144 10.28 -16.08 8.81
CA ILE A 144 11.31 -15.05 8.66
C ILE A 144 12.65 -15.72 8.92
N CYS A 145 13.64 -15.50 8.07
CA CYS A 145 14.99 -15.94 8.37
C CYS A 145 15.60 -15.01 9.43
N SER A 146 16.04 -15.57 10.55
CA SER A 146 16.63 -14.81 11.66
C SER A 146 17.97 -14.14 11.31
N GLU A 147 18.64 -14.55 10.23
CA GLU A 147 19.90 -13.97 9.80
C GLU A 147 19.76 -12.92 8.69
N CYS A 148 19.08 -13.26 7.58
CA CYS A 148 18.99 -12.35 6.43
C CYS A 148 17.74 -11.46 6.45
N GLY A 149 16.78 -11.73 7.35
CA GLY A 149 15.50 -11.01 7.39
C GLY A 149 14.54 -11.35 6.24
N GLY A 150 14.89 -12.32 5.39
CA GLY A 150 14.07 -12.77 4.27
C GLY A 150 12.71 -13.31 4.72
N ASN A 151 11.66 -12.98 3.98
CA ASN A 151 10.30 -13.44 4.24
C ASN A 151 9.96 -14.62 3.33
N TYR A 152 9.49 -15.70 3.93
CA TYR A 152 9.13 -16.96 3.30
C TYR A 152 7.74 -17.39 3.72
N ASN A 153 7.15 -18.33 2.98
CA ASN A 153 5.87 -18.91 3.32
C ASN A 153 5.88 -20.41 3.03
N VAL A 154 5.71 -21.22 4.07
CA VAL A 154 5.71 -22.68 3.93
C VAL A 154 4.35 -23.25 3.56
N SER A 155 3.28 -22.44 3.61
CA SER A 155 1.93 -22.89 3.27
C SER A 155 1.78 -23.06 1.76
N CYS A 156 1.36 -24.25 1.35
CA CYS A 156 0.78 -24.48 0.03
C CYS A 156 -0.73 -24.27 0.14
N ILE A 157 -1.29 -23.41 -0.71
CA ILE A 157 -2.73 -23.15 -0.75
C ILE A 157 -3.28 -23.87 -1.96
N ASP A 158 -4.14 -24.85 -1.72
CA ASP A 158 -4.89 -25.57 -2.75
C ASP A 158 -6.35 -25.64 -2.30
N ILE A 159 -7.14 -24.67 -2.75
CA ILE A 159 -8.56 -24.60 -2.45
C ILE A 159 -9.34 -24.98 -3.70
N LYS A 160 -10.27 -25.91 -3.51
CA LYS A 160 -11.10 -26.51 -4.56
C LYS A 160 -12.54 -26.02 -4.46
N ASP A 161 -13.25 -26.01 -5.57
CA ASP A 161 -14.68 -25.71 -5.62
C ASP A 161 -15.53 -26.87 -5.08
N LYS A 162 -16.86 -26.70 -5.11
CA LYS A 162 -17.83 -27.72 -4.64
C LYS A 162 -17.76 -29.02 -5.42
N GLU A 163 -17.31 -28.95 -6.68
CA GLU A 163 -17.13 -30.08 -7.58
C GLU A 163 -15.73 -30.70 -7.48
N GLY A 164 -14.87 -30.20 -6.57
CA GLY A 164 -13.52 -30.68 -6.34
C GLY A 164 -12.49 -30.22 -7.37
N ARG A 165 -12.83 -29.26 -8.24
CA ARG A 165 -11.92 -28.68 -9.23
C ARG A 165 -11.05 -27.60 -8.59
N PRO A 166 -9.80 -27.40 -9.06
CA PRO A 166 -8.94 -26.33 -8.53
C PRO A 166 -9.56 -24.95 -8.75
N GLU A 167 -9.74 -24.19 -7.68
CA GLU A 167 -10.30 -22.84 -7.73
C GLU A 167 -9.26 -21.78 -7.37
N LEU A 168 -8.40 -22.05 -6.39
CA LEU A 168 -7.28 -21.20 -6.01
C LEU A 168 -6.08 -22.06 -5.64
N TYR A 169 -4.99 -21.88 -6.39
CA TYR A 169 -3.71 -22.50 -6.08
C TYR A 169 -2.64 -21.43 -5.84
N MET A 170 -1.87 -21.58 -4.77
CA MET A 170 -0.67 -20.77 -4.51
C MET A 170 0.43 -21.68 -3.96
N ALA A 171 1.52 -21.81 -4.72
CA ALA A 171 2.70 -22.54 -4.31
C ALA A 171 3.39 -21.88 -3.08
N PRO A 172 4.04 -22.66 -2.21
CA PRO A 172 4.81 -22.12 -1.10
C PRO A 172 6.03 -21.33 -1.61
N LEU A 173 6.43 -20.32 -0.83
CA LEU A 173 7.68 -19.59 -1.03
C LEU A 173 8.72 -20.14 -0.06
N LEU A 174 9.40 -21.21 -0.49
CA LEU A 174 10.38 -21.91 0.35
C LEU A 174 11.69 -21.13 0.46
N PRO A 175 12.40 -21.25 1.61
CA PRO A 175 13.71 -20.65 1.77
C PRO A 175 14.77 -21.35 0.91
N PRO A 176 15.84 -20.64 0.53
CA PRO A 176 17.06 -21.29 0.04
C PRO A 176 17.72 -22.15 1.13
N PRO A 177 18.58 -23.12 0.78
CA PRO A 177 19.15 -24.08 1.73
C PRO A 177 19.88 -23.43 2.92
N ASN A 178 20.55 -22.31 2.69
CA ASN A 178 21.28 -21.55 3.72
C ASN A 178 20.36 -20.86 4.74
N CYS A 179 19.06 -20.72 4.46
CA CYS A 179 18.06 -20.10 5.33
C CYS A 179 17.12 -21.13 5.98
N ALA A 180 17.05 -22.36 5.48
CA ALA A 180 16.05 -23.35 5.88
C ALA A 180 16.07 -23.69 7.38
N SER A 181 17.25 -23.81 8.00
CA SER A 181 17.40 -24.11 9.43
C SER A 181 17.24 -22.89 10.34
N LYS A 182 17.09 -21.69 9.77
CA LYS A 182 17.09 -20.40 10.49
C LYS A 182 15.72 -19.72 10.47
N LEU A 183 14.70 -20.46 10.05
CA LEU A 183 13.35 -19.95 9.93
C LEU A 183 12.69 -19.87 11.31
N ILE A 184 12.23 -18.67 11.64
CA ILE A 184 11.44 -18.38 12.82
C ILE A 184 10.02 -17.94 12.41
N THR A 185 9.06 -18.16 13.29
CA THR A 185 7.71 -17.60 13.19
C THR A 185 7.64 -16.29 13.96
N ARG A 186 6.67 -15.43 13.63
CA ARG A 186 6.37 -14.29 14.51
C ARG A 186 5.54 -14.75 15.69
N SER A 187 5.71 -14.07 16.82
CA SER A 187 4.97 -14.37 18.05
C SER A 187 3.46 -14.12 17.92
N ASP A 188 3.05 -13.30 16.95
CA ASP A 188 1.66 -12.88 16.71
C ASP A 188 0.97 -13.62 15.56
N ASP A 189 1.58 -14.69 15.03
CA ASP A 189 0.99 -15.57 14.01
C ASP A 189 0.24 -16.75 14.64
N THR A 190 -0.73 -16.46 15.51
CA THR A 190 -1.71 -17.46 16.00
C THR A 190 -3.03 -17.33 15.24
N GLU A 191 -3.82 -18.39 15.21
CA GLU A 191 -5.09 -18.40 14.48
C GLU A 191 -6.04 -17.31 14.99
N GLU A 192 -6.12 -17.14 16.31
CA GLU A 192 -6.99 -16.18 16.99
C GLU A 192 -6.57 -14.74 16.65
N VAL A 193 -5.27 -14.45 16.74
CA VAL A 193 -4.72 -13.11 16.44
C VAL A 193 -4.91 -12.78 14.96
N VAL A 194 -4.71 -13.75 14.07
CA VAL A 194 -4.91 -13.53 12.62
C VAL A 194 -6.38 -13.27 12.32
N LYS A 195 -7.32 -14.06 12.85
CA LYS A 195 -8.76 -13.83 12.66
C LYS A 195 -9.18 -12.46 13.17
N GLU A 196 -8.72 -12.06 14.35
CA GLU A 196 -9.03 -10.74 14.89
C GLU A 196 -8.47 -9.61 14.01
N ARG A 197 -7.26 -9.78 13.47
CA ARG A 197 -6.69 -8.83 12.50
C ARG A 197 -7.50 -8.71 11.22
N LEU A 198 -8.04 -9.82 10.71
CA LEU A 198 -8.91 -9.82 9.53
C LEU A 198 -10.22 -9.09 9.83
N ARG A 199 -10.80 -9.31 11.01
CA ARG A 199 -12.01 -8.63 11.47
C ARG A 199 -11.81 -7.12 11.60
N ILE A 200 -10.79 -6.70 12.35
CA ILE A 200 -10.44 -5.28 12.55
C ILE A 200 -10.15 -4.61 11.21
N TYR A 201 -9.40 -5.27 10.32
CA TYR A 201 -9.11 -4.73 9.00
C TYR A 201 -10.41 -4.45 8.21
N LYS A 202 -11.36 -5.38 8.23
CA LYS A 202 -12.64 -5.23 7.54
C LYS A 202 -13.44 -4.04 8.08
N GLU A 203 -13.54 -3.91 9.40
CA GLU A 203 -14.27 -2.83 10.08
C GLU A 203 -13.63 -1.45 9.81
N THR A 204 -12.30 -1.36 9.91
CA THR A 204 -11.56 -0.10 9.80
C THR A 204 -11.32 0.36 8.37
N THR A 205 -11.25 -0.57 7.40
CA THR A 205 -10.92 -0.24 6.00
C THR A 205 -12.15 0.06 5.16
N GLN A 206 -13.35 -0.39 5.57
CA GLN A 206 -14.59 -0.13 4.84
C GLN A 206 -14.85 1.36 4.54
N PRO A 207 -14.69 2.31 5.49
CA PRO A 207 -14.86 3.74 5.21
C PRO A 207 -13.85 4.28 4.18
N VAL A 208 -12.62 3.77 4.21
CA VAL A 208 -11.54 4.14 3.30
C VAL A 208 -11.84 3.68 1.88
N GLU A 209 -12.26 2.42 1.73
CA GLU A 209 -12.66 1.88 0.44
C GLU A 209 -13.80 2.70 -0.15
N GLU A 210 -14.84 3.01 0.64
CA GLU A 210 -15.98 3.79 0.17
C GLU A 210 -15.60 5.22 -0.23
N TYR A 211 -14.66 5.83 0.50
CA TYR A 211 -14.14 7.15 0.16
C TYR A 211 -13.49 7.19 -1.23
N TYR A 212 -12.65 6.21 -1.58
CA TYR A 212 -11.98 6.15 -2.88
C TYR A 212 -12.88 5.59 -3.99
N ARG A 213 -13.82 4.69 -3.66
CA ARG A 213 -14.83 4.16 -4.56
C ARG A 213 -15.71 5.27 -5.13
N ARG A 214 -16.24 6.15 -4.28
CA ARG A 214 -17.07 7.29 -4.70
C ARG A 214 -16.33 8.30 -5.60
N ARG A 215 -15.01 8.31 -5.56
CA ARG A 215 -14.15 9.17 -6.42
C ARG A 215 -13.71 8.48 -7.71
N GLY A 216 -14.07 7.22 -7.94
CA GLY A 216 -13.59 6.44 -9.09
C GLY A 216 -12.09 6.14 -9.05
N LYS A 217 -11.46 6.20 -7.86
CA LYS A 217 -10.02 5.97 -7.67
C LYS A 217 -9.70 4.62 -7.04
N LEU A 218 -10.70 3.76 -6.83
CA LEU A 218 -10.52 2.43 -6.25
C LEU A 218 -10.57 1.36 -7.33
N LEU A 219 -9.50 0.58 -7.46
CA LEU A 219 -9.45 -0.68 -8.20
C LEU A 219 -9.56 -1.83 -7.21
N GLU A 220 -10.66 -2.58 -7.29
CA GLU A 220 -10.80 -3.85 -6.55
C GLU A 220 -10.25 -5.00 -7.39
N PHE A 221 -9.27 -5.73 -6.83
CA PHE A 221 -8.60 -6.81 -7.55
C PHE A 221 -8.62 -8.10 -6.72
N GLU A 222 -9.44 -9.06 -7.14
CA GLU A 222 -9.48 -10.40 -6.56
C GLU A 222 -8.31 -11.23 -7.10
N LEU A 223 -7.55 -11.85 -6.20
CA LEU A 223 -6.41 -12.69 -6.56
C LEU A 223 -6.89 -14.08 -7.03
N PRO A 224 -6.74 -14.43 -8.32
CA PRO A 224 -7.18 -15.73 -8.83
C PRO A 224 -6.22 -16.88 -8.53
N GLY A 225 -5.04 -16.60 -7.95
CA GLY A 225 -4.02 -17.62 -7.70
C GLY A 225 -2.74 -17.04 -7.13
N GLY A 226 -1.65 -17.78 -7.33
CA GLY A 226 -0.31 -17.33 -7.07
C GLY A 226 0.07 -16.10 -7.89
N ILE A 227 1.31 -15.67 -7.71
CA ILE A 227 1.88 -14.60 -8.51
C ILE A 227 1.84 -14.91 -10.01
N PRO A 228 2.18 -16.12 -10.50
CA PRO A 228 2.16 -16.41 -11.93
C PRO A 228 0.78 -16.20 -12.58
N GLU A 229 -0.31 -16.54 -11.90
CA GLU A 229 -1.66 -16.33 -12.41
C GLU A 229 -2.17 -14.90 -12.20
N SER A 230 -1.84 -14.30 -11.05
CA SER A 230 -2.39 -13.00 -10.63
C SER A 230 -1.67 -11.82 -11.26
N TRP A 231 -0.35 -11.91 -11.47
CA TRP A 231 0.46 -10.79 -11.94
C TRP A 231 0.07 -10.32 -13.36
N PRO A 232 -0.08 -11.20 -14.38
CA PRO A 232 -0.50 -10.76 -15.71
C PRO A 232 -1.86 -10.08 -15.71
N LYS A 233 -2.82 -10.61 -14.94
CA LYS A 233 -4.17 -10.06 -14.81
C LYS A 233 -4.20 -8.70 -14.10
N LEU A 234 -3.31 -8.49 -13.13
CA LEU A 234 -3.16 -7.18 -12.49
C LEU A 234 -2.61 -6.16 -13.48
N LEU A 235 -1.58 -6.52 -14.25
CA LEU A 235 -1.03 -5.63 -15.28
C LEU A 235 -2.07 -5.28 -16.35
N GLN A 236 -2.89 -6.25 -16.75
CA GLN A 236 -4.03 -6.03 -17.63
C GLN A 236 -5.01 -5.02 -17.03
N ALA A 237 -5.42 -5.20 -15.78
CA ALA A 237 -6.34 -4.29 -15.09
C ALA A 237 -5.77 -2.85 -14.95
N LEU A 238 -4.45 -2.71 -14.94
CA LEU A 238 -3.74 -1.44 -14.86
C LEU A 238 -3.33 -0.88 -16.24
N ASN A 239 -3.65 -1.55 -17.34
CA ASN A 239 -3.22 -1.22 -18.70
C ASN A 239 -1.67 -1.11 -18.83
N LEU A 240 -0.94 -2.04 -18.21
CA LEU A 240 0.53 -2.10 -18.19
C LEU A 240 1.12 -3.32 -18.93
N GLU A 241 0.32 -4.03 -19.72
CA GLU A 241 0.73 -5.29 -20.40
C GLU A 241 2.01 -5.11 -21.24
N ASP A 242 2.12 -3.98 -21.95
CA ASP A 242 3.24 -3.67 -22.86
C ASP A 242 4.59 -3.47 -22.15
N LEU A 243 4.59 -3.13 -20.86
CA LEU A 243 5.83 -2.92 -20.10
C LEU A 243 6.48 -4.24 -19.68
N ASN A 244 5.68 -5.28 -19.46
CA ASN A 244 6.18 -6.59 -19.05
C ASN A 244 6.96 -7.28 -20.18
N HIS A 245 6.49 -7.18 -21.42
CA HIS A 245 7.15 -7.77 -22.59
C HIS A 245 8.55 -7.17 -22.86
N LYS A 246 8.76 -5.90 -22.52
CA LYS A 246 10.05 -5.21 -22.73
C LYS A 246 11.11 -5.60 -21.70
N GLN A 247 10.72 -5.92 -20.47
CA GLN A 247 11.67 -6.44 -19.47
C GLN A 247 12.10 -7.88 -19.78
N SER A 248 11.19 -8.73 -20.27
CA SER A 248 11.54 -10.11 -20.66
C SER A 248 12.37 -10.20 -21.95
N ALA A 249 12.32 -9.19 -22.83
CA ALA A 249 13.13 -9.13 -24.04
C ALA A 249 14.53 -8.51 -23.83
N ALA A 250 14.77 -7.88 -22.67
CA ALA A 250 16.03 -7.23 -22.31
C ALA A 250 16.85 -8.01 -21.26
N ALA A 251 16.37 -9.18 -20.84
CA ALA A 251 16.98 -10.06 -19.85
C ALA A 251 17.64 -11.29 -20.50
#